data_AF-A0A5E3X5T1-F1
#
_entry.id   AF-A0A5E3X5T1-F1
#
_cell.length_a   1.000
_cell.length_b   1.000
_cell.length_c   1.000
_cell.angle_alpha   90.00
_cell.angle_beta   90.00
_cell.angle_gamma   90.00
#
_symmetry.space_group_name_H-M   'P 1'
#
loop_
_entity.id
_entity.type
_entity.pdbx_description
1 polymer ?
#
loop_
_entity_poly.entity_id
_entity_poly.type
_entity_poly.pdbx_seq_one_letter_code
_entity_poly.pdbx_strand_id
1 'polypeptide(L)'
;MPAASDASSLASSASYNSADFRPNTPPPPARPWKYLEHPDADEWLRGPREEHNYPNLGDFVVLSIDPLATVGHLDAIAKRAAQQLPIRKYVALALQSFGLPLSTKPTHSFDFMFVRKGRPQPRLRELDTEDSCISILPNDTAVSSCPPVRPAHPLPWGDCYLDATYGFPQSCRVTSTRRDYVPVLPILDSEVIRITSHLRPYWSKIHDLNTGNGANWSQPLDFVSPAPLSSKECSADGVPAPSEGAHPSVIDSTGNLRVVSVDKAEPNPNSAQDDVSVIASDDGARNEPEPDTDAEEDLDMLLNFESMMMDAGEVRDPVVNVCYNLDVVTEIVDPVHFLEDVKRLHMIMDEAEIRLGLRPDPAATEALSEHSSIVDDHGSQRSVDRDAATSAPSDVVQESAPETLTSRPAARGLRAGVNRAALKLFSYTRSLVQKLPSSRHRKMDELERDDI
;
A
#
# COMPACT_ATOMS: atom_id res chain seq x y z
N MET A 1 -15.44 41.66 3.97
CA MET A 1 -16.43 40.56 3.98
C MET A 1 -16.61 40.02 2.58
N PRO A 2 -16.12 38.79 2.31
CA PRO A 2 -16.74 37.88 1.36
C PRO A 2 -17.23 36.62 2.10
N ALA A 3 -18.37 36.11 1.65
CA ALA A 3 -19.04 34.94 2.21
C ALA A 3 -18.23 33.66 1.97
N ALA A 4 -18.04 32.88 3.03
CA ALA A 4 -17.49 31.53 2.97
C ALA A 4 -18.52 30.60 2.33
N SER A 5 -18.12 29.93 1.26
CA SER A 5 -18.91 28.93 0.55
C SER A 5 -18.80 27.60 1.28
N ASP A 6 -19.91 27.14 1.87
CA ASP A 6 -20.05 25.81 2.43
C ASP A 6 -20.03 24.76 1.31
N ALA A 7 -18.87 24.12 1.11
CA ALA A 7 -18.74 22.93 0.28
C ALA A 7 -19.23 21.71 1.07
N SER A 8 -20.55 21.57 1.19
CA SER A 8 -21.18 20.32 1.59
C SER A 8 -21.13 19.36 0.40
N SER A 9 -20.08 18.53 0.38
CA SER A 9 -19.93 17.39 -0.52
C SER A 9 -20.97 16.32 -0.16
N LEU A 10 -22.16 16.42 -0.77
CA LEU A 10 -23.14 15.35 -0.80
C LEU A 10 -22.53 14.18 -1.59
N ALA A 11 -22.03 13.18 -0.87
CA ALA A 11 -21.80 11.85 -1.43
C ALA A 11 -23.18 11.29 -1.82
N SER A 12 -23.55 11.47 -3.09
CA SER A 12 -24.76 10.93 -3.67
C SER A 12 -24.60 9.41 -3.76
N SER A 13 -24.96 8.72 -2.67
CA SER A 13 -25.16 7.29 -2.65
C SER A 13 -26.29 6.96 -3.61
N ALA A 14 -25.95 6.66 -4.87
CA ALA A 14 -26.89 6.11 -5.82
C ALA A 14 -27.28 4.71 -5.33
N SER A 15 -28.28 4.65 -4.45
CA SER A 15 -28.99 3.41 -4.17
C SER A 15 -29.68 3.02 -5.47
N TYR A 16 -29.11 2.02 -6.16
CA TYR A 16 -29.75 1.35 -7.28
C TYR A 16 -31.04 0.70 -6.75
N ASN A 17 -32.14 1.48 -6.75
CA ASN A 17 -33.47 0.96 -6.56
C ASN A 17 -33.78 0.09 -7.78
N SER A 18 -33.55 -1.23 -7.62
CA SER A 18 -33.69 -2.25 -8.65
C SER A 18 -35.13 -2.43 -9.19
N ALA A 19 -36.09 -1.64 -8.75
CA ALA A 19 -37.52 -1.83 -9.04
C ALA A 19 -38.07 -1.03 -10.24
N ASP A 20 -37.35 -0.02 -10.75
CA ASP A 20 -37.79 0.81 -11.89
C ASP A 20 -36.89 0.66 -13.12
N PHE A 21 -36.45 -0.56 -13.42
CA PHE A 21 -35.78 -0.86 -14.69
C PHE A 21 -36.82 -0.77 -15.84
N ARG A 22 -37.06 0.44 -16.35
CA ARG A 22 -37.81 0.65 -17.60
C ARG A 22 -36.99 0.00 -18.75
N PRO A 23 -37.41 -1.14 -19.32
CA PRO A 23 -36.55 -1.95 -20.20
C PRO A 23 -36.25 -1.34 -21.58
N ASN A 24 -36.73 -0.13 -21.88
CA ASN A 24 -36.88 0.34 -23.27
C ASN A 24 -36.17 1.66 -23.59
N THR A 25 -35.34 2.21 -22.69
CA THR A 25 -34.50 3.35 -23.08
C THR A 25 -33.20 2.80 -23.66
N PRO A 26 -32.84 3.09 -24.92
CA PRO A 26 -31.55 2.67 -25.45
C PRO A 26 -30.44 3.22 -24.54
N PRO A 27 -29.36 2.45 -24.29
CA PRO A 27 -28.26 2.94 -23.48
C PRO A 27 -27.71 4.24 -24.08
N PRO A 28 -27.29 5.21 -23.25
CA PRO A 28 -26.66 6.42 -23.75
C PRO A 28 -25.45 6.03 -24.62
N PRO A 29 -25.18 6.79 -25.71
CA PRO A 29 -24.03 6.52 -26.56
C PRO A 29 -22.75 6.58 -25.71
N ALA A 30 -21.92 5.54 -25.79
CA ALA A 30 -20.66 5.48 -25.08
C ALA A 30 -19.77 6.66 -25.49
N ARG A 31 -19.07 7.25 -24.52
CA ARG A 31 -18.10 8.32 -24.82
C ARG A 31 -16.94 7.74 -25.63
N PRO A 32 -16.39 8.48 -26.62
CA PRO A 32 -15.22 8.01 -27.35
C PRO A 32 -14.01 7.96 -26.40
N TRP A 33 -13.34 6.82 -26.35
CA TRP A 33 -12.14 6.60 -25.55
C TRP A 33 -10.94 7.26 -26.22
N LYS A 34 -10.06 7.86 -25.42
CA LYS A 34 -8.96 8.68 -25.96
C LYS A 34 -7.86 7.85 -26.61
N TYR A 35 -7.53 6.70 -26.01
CA TYR A 35 -6.39 5.86 -26.37
C TYR A 35 -6.77 4.41 -26.67
N LEU A 36 -8.07 4.10 -26.72
CA LEU A 36 -8.56 2.75 -26.96
C LEU A 36 -9.69 2.82 -27.99
N GLU A 37 -9.48 2.30 -29.19
CA GLU A 37 -10.57 2.24 -30.20
C GLU A 37 -11.63 1.21 -29.81
N HIS A 38 -11.19 0.10 -29.18
CA HIS A 38 -12.02 -1.03 -28.75
C HIS A 38 -11.73 -1.37 -27.28
N PRO A 39 -12.26 -0.61 -26.30
CA PRO A 39 -12.02 -0.84 -24.87
C PRO A 39 -12.59 -2.17 -24.35
N ASP A 40 -13.48 -2.78 -25.14
CA ASP A 40 -14.08 -4.09 -24.92
C ASP A 40 -13.30 -5.24 -25.57
N ALA A 41 -12.21 -4.96 -26.30
CA ALA A 41 -11.39 -6.01 -26.88
C ALA A 41 -10.75 -6.88 -25.78
N ASP A 42 -10.75 -8.20 -26.04
CA ASP A 42 -10.28 -9.22 -25.09
C ASP A 42 -8.83 -9.00 -24.62
N GLU A 43 -8.01 -8.31 -25.42
CA GLU A 43 -6.62 -8.01 -25.10
C GLU A 43 -6.44 -7.08 -23.89
N TRP A 44 -7.44 -6.25 -23.57
CA TRP A 44 -7.30 -5.24 -22.52
C TRP A 44 -7.69 -5.73 -21.14
N LEU A 45 -8.48 -6.81 -21.01
CA LEU A 45 -8.97 -7.39 -19.73
C LEU A 45 -9.61 -6.41 -18.73
N ARG A 46 -9.89 -5.16 -19.14
CA ARG A 46 -10.41 -4.06 -18.29
C ARG A 46 -11.93 -3.91 -18.41
N GLY A 47 -12.48 -4.28 -19.56
CA GLY A 47 -13.88 -4.09 -19.92
C GLY A 47 -14.25 -2.63 -20.21
N PRO A 48 -15.48 -2.37 -20.70
CA PRO A 48 -15.90 -1.06 -21.21
C PRO A 48 -16.33 -0.08 -20.11
N ARG A 49 -15.79 -0.19 -18.89
CA ARG A 49 -16.22 0.63 -17.75
C ARG A 49 -15.61 2.02 -17.82
N GLU A 50 -16.45 3.03 -17.99
CA GLU A 50 -16.00 4.44 -18.02
C GLU A 50 -15.61 5.00 -16.65
N GLU A 51 -16.00 4.35 -15.55
CA GLU A 51 -15.67 4.77 -14.18
C GLU A 51 -14.94 3.64 -13.42
N HIS A 52 -13.85 4.02 -12.74
CA HIS A 52 -13.08 3.11 -11.90
C HIS A 52 -12.80 3.72 -10.52
N ASN A 53 -12.82 2.89 -9.47
CA ASN A 53 -12.52 3.31 -8.09
C ASN A 53 -11.03 3.22 -7.74
N TYR A 54 -10.26 2.50 -8.54
CA TYR A 54 -8.83 2.27 -8.36
C TYR A 54 -8.19 1.92 -9.71
N PRO A 55 -6.86 2.08 -9.86
CA PRO A 55 -6.12 1.71 -11.07
C PRO A 55 -6.19 0.22 -11.35
N ASN A 56 -6.19 -0.12 -12.63
CA ASN A 56 -5.85 -1.46 -13.07
C ASN A 56 -4.32 -1.53 -13.27
N LEU A 57 -3.75 -2.73 -13.14
CA LEU A 57 -2.32 -2.93 -13.41
C LEU A 57 -2.02 -2.62 -14.87
N GLY A 58 -0.88 -1.98 -15.14
CA GLY A 58 -0.51 -1.52 -16.48
C GLY A 58 -1.11 -0.16 -16.88
N ASP A 59 -1.84 0.53 -16.00
CA ASP A 59 -2.30 1.90 -16.29
C ASP A 59 -1.19 2.93 -16.07
N PHE A 60 -0.97 3.77 -17.07
CA PHE A 60 -0.30 5.05 -16.84
C PHE A 60 -1.28 6.02 -16.17
N VAL A 61 -0.83 6.59 -15.05
CA VAL A 61 -1.60 7.47 -14.19
C VAL A 61 -0.81 8.70 -13.81
N VAL A 62 -1.53 9.78 -13.51
CA VAL A 62 -0.99 10.95 -12.81
C VAL A 62 -1.28 10.80 -11.32
N LEU A 63 -0.23 10.71 -10.52
CA LEU A 63 -0.26 10.65 -9.07
C LEU A 63 -0.07 12.04 -8.47
N SER A 64 -0.81 12.32 -7.41
CA SER A 64 -0.57 13.45 -6.52
C SER A 64 -0.70 12.98 -5.08
N ILE A 65 0.29 13.30 -4.24
CA ILE A 65 0.23 12.96 -2.82
C ILE A 65 -0.85 13.82 -2.16
N ASP A 66 -1.70 13.19 -1.35
CA ASP A 66 -2.59 13.87 -0.41
C ASP A 66 -1.92 13.90 0.97
N PRO A 67 -1.20 14.98 1.30
CA PRO A 67 -0.44 15.03 2.54
C PRO A 67 -1.36 14.98 3.77
N LEU A 68 -2.57 15.56 3.68
CA LEU A 68 -3.53 15.59 4.79
C LEU A 68 -4.14 14.22 5.05
N ALA A 69 -4.53 13.49 4.00
CA ALA A 69 -5.03 12.13 4.15
C ALA A 69 -3.94 11.19 4.69
N THR A 70 -2.68 11.39 4.28
CA THR A 70 -1.54 10.61 4.77
C THR A 70 -1.40 10.72 6.29
N VAL A 71 -1.44 11.95 6.83
CA VAL A 71 -1.34 12.21 8.28
C VAL A 71 -2.70 12.29 8.98
N GLY A 72 -3.78 11.82 8.34
CA GLY A 72 -5.16 12.01 8.82
C GLY A 72 -5.42 11.44 10.21
N HIS A 73 -4.66 10.42 10.59
CA HIS A 73 -4.70 9.71 11.87
C HIS A 73 -3.89 10.38 13.00
N LEU A 74 -3.16 11.45 12.71
CA LEU A 74 -2.26 12.14 13.65
C LEU A 74 -2.89 13.43 14.21
N ASP A 75 -2.11 14.14 15.04
CA ASP A 75 -2.50 15.37 15.71
C ASP A 75 -2.70 16.57 14.75
N ALA A 76 -3.28 17.66 15.26
CA ALA A 76 -3.55 18.86 14.47
C ALA A 76 -2.26 19.57 14.01
N ILE A 77 -1.15 19.40 14.72
CA ILE A 77 0.13 20.02 14.38
C ILE A 77 0.71 19.33 13.14
N ALA A 78 0.69 17.99 13.09
CA ALA A 78 1.08 17.19 11.93
C ALA A 78 0.25 17.55 10.70
N LYS A 79 -1.07 17.69 10.85
CA LYS A 79 -1.97 18.10 9.76
C LYS A 79 -1.60 19.48 9.21
N ARG A 80 -1.33 20.47 10.07
CA ARG A 80 -0.89 21.81 9.62
C ARG A 80 0.47 21.76 8.91
N ALA A 81 1.42 20.99 9.42
CA ALA A 81 2.73 20.83 8.80
C ALA A 81 2.61 20.16 7.42
N ALA A 82 1.83 19.08 7.33
CA ALA A 82 1.56 18.36 6.08
C ALA A 82 0.86 19.25 5.04
N GLN A 83 -0.04 20.15 5.49
CA GLN A 83 -0.70 21.12 4.60
C GLN A 83 0.28 22.09 3.91
N GLN A 84 1.48 22.30 4.47
CA GLN A 84 2.49 23.17 3.85
C GLN A 84 3.32 22.46 2.78
N LEU A 85 3.17 21.14 2.61
CA LEU A 85 3.92 20.41 1.60
C LEU A 85 3.42 20.72 0.19
N PRO A 86 4.33 20.81 -0.80
CA PRO A 86 3.94 21.05 -2.18
C PRO A 86 3.17 19.85 -2.74
N ILE A 87 2.02 20.11 -3.37
CA ILE A 87 1.28 19.08 -4.11
C ILE A 87 1.80 19.08 -5.55
N ARG A 88 2.66 18.11 -5.87
CA ARG A 88 3.19 17.88 -7.23
C ARG A 88 2.43 16.76 -7.93
N LYS A 89 2.51 16.75 -9.25
CA LYS A 89 1.92 15.73 -10.11
C LYS A 89 3.03 14.91 -10.76
N TYR A 90 2.94 13.60 -10.63
CA TYR A 90 3.93 12.65 -11.11
C TYR A 90 3.27 11.67 -12.06
N VAL A 91 3.92 11.31 -13.16
CA VAL A 91 3.42 10.26 -14.05
C VAL A 91 4.00 8.93 -13.60
N ALA A 92 3.18 7.91 -13.47
CA ALA A 92 3.60 6.59 -13.03
C ALA A 92 2.80 5.47 -13.69
N LEU A 93 3.35 4.26 -13.64
CA LEU A 93 2.73 3.01 -14.08
C LEU A 93 2.30 2.20 -12.85
N ALA A 94 1.01 1.86 -12.76
CA ALA A 94 0.51 0.95 -11.73
C ALA A 94 1.02 -0.46 -12.00
N LEU A 95 1.94 -0.97 -11.18
CA LEU A 95 2.63 -2.23 -11.48
C LEU A 95 2.08 -3.41 -10.69
N GLN A 96 1.81 -3.21 -9.41
CA GLN A 96 1.33 -4.25 -8.52
C GLN A 96 0.31 -3.66 -7.53
N SER A 97 -0.62 -4.48 -7.07
CA SER A 97 -1.56 -4.16 -6.00
C SER A 97 -1.43 -5.17 -4.88
N PHE A 98 -1.69 -4.76 -3.64
CA PHE A 98 -1.73 -5.64 -2.49
C PHE A 98 -3.14 -5.70 -1.90
N GLY A 99 -3.51 -6.90 -1.44
CA GLY A 99 -4.85 -7.21 -0.96
C GLY A 99 -5.91 -7.27 -2.06
N LEU A 100 -7.18 -7.39 -1.64
CA LEU A 100 -8.33 -7.39 -2.54
C LEU A 100 -8.86 -5.96 -2.76
N PRO A 101 -9.16 -5.59 -4.02
CA PRO A 101 -9.62 -4.25 -4.34
C PRO A 101 -11.14 -4.12 -4.13
N LEU A 102 -11.53 -3.98 -2.85
CA LEU A 102 -12.92 -3.81 -2.41
C LEU A 102 -13.32 -2.34 -2.36
N SER A 103 -14.45 -1.98 -2.98
CA SER A 103 -14.96 -0.60 -2.96
C SER A 103 -15.33 -0.06 -1.57
N THR A 104 -15.43 -0.93 -0.56
CA THR A 104 -15.67 -0.58 0.84
C THR A 104 -14.41 -0.11 1.56
N LYS A 105 -13.22 -0.43 1.05
CA LYS A 105 -11.96 0.05 1.63
C LYS A 105 -11.76 1.52 1.27
N PRO A 106 -11.30 2.37 2.22
CA PRO A 106 -11.02 3.77 1.93
C PRO A 106 -9.80 3.93 1.01
N THR A 107 -8.82 3.02 1.14
CA THR A 107 -7.58 3.03 0.37
C THR A 107 -7.17 1.62 -0.06
N HIS A 108 -6.39 1.54 -1.13
CA HIS A 108 -5.80 0.32 -1.67
C HIS A 108 -4.29 0.48 -1.82
N SER A 109 -3.52 -0.53 -1.45
CA SER A 109 -2.06 -0.49 -1.61
C SER A 109 -1.65 -0.86 -3.03
N PHE A 110 -0.78 -0.04 -3.62
CA PHE A 110 -0.25 -0.23 -4.96
C PHE A 110 1.23 0.13 -5.00
N ASP A 111 1.99 -0.63 -5.79
CA ASP A 111 3.35 -0.27 -6.20
C ASP A 111 3.32 0.44 -7.55
N PHE A 112 3.98 1.59 -7.58
CA PHE A 112 4.10 2.41 -8.78
C PHE A 112 5.55 2.48 -9.25
N MET A 113 5.73 2.30 -10.56
CA MET A 113 6.97 2.69 -11.24
C MET A 113 6.82 4.08 -11.82
N PHE A 114 7.73 4.98 -11.48
CA PHE A 114 7.60 6.36 -11.89
C PHE A 114 8.21 6.60 -13.27
N VAL A 115 7.56 7.43 -14.07
CA VAL A 115 8.06 7.92 -15.34
C VAL A 115 8.95 9.12 -15.09
N ARG A 116 10.12 9.13 -15.71
CA ARG A 116 11.03 10.27 -15.72
C ARG A 116 11.47 10.61 -17.14
N LYS A 117 12.02 11.81 -17.31
CA LYS A 117 12.65 12.25 -18.55
C LYS A 117 14.16 12.04 -18.46
N GLY A 118 14.76 11.46 -19.49
CA GLY A 118 16.18 11.09 -19.51
C GLY A 118 16.52 9.89 -18.62
N ARG A 119 17.76 9.38 -18.75
CA ARG A 119 18.27 8.25 -17.95
C ARG A 119 18.49 8.65 -16.48
N PRO A 120 18.15 7.78 -15.51
CA PRO A 120 18.32 8.09 -14.08
C PRO A 120 19.78 8.17 -13.70
N GLN A 121 20.05 8.99 -12.69
CA GLN A 121 21.33 8.95 -12.00
C GLN A 121 21.30 7.81 -10.97
N PRO A 122 22.31 6.94 -10.92
CA PRO A 122 22.40 5.90 -9.89
C PRO A 122 22.33 6.50 -8.48
N ARG A 123 21.36 6.06 -7.67
CA ARG A 123 21.19 6.56 -6.29
C ARG A 123 22.02 5.74 -5.31
N LEU A 124 22.02 4.42 -5.49
CA LEU A 124 22.87 3.51 -4.74
C LEU A 124 23.88 2.86 -5.69
N ARG A 125 25.08 3.45 -5.81
CA ARG A 125 26.10 3.09 -6.83
C ARG A 125 26.51 1.61 -6.87
N GLU A 126 26.32 0.88 -5.78
CA GLU A 126 26.64 -0.56 -5.68
C GLU A 126 25.56 -1.47 -6.31
N LEU A 127 24.34 -0.93 -6.47
CA LEU A 127 23.17 -1.63 -6.99
C LEU A 127 22.65 -1.03 -8.29
N ASP A 128 22.68 0.29 -8.39
CA ASP A 128 22.15 1.05 -9.50
C ASP A 128 23.21 1.28 -10.57
N THR A 129 22.77 1.23 -11.82
CA THR A 129 23.54 1.61 -13.00
C THR A 129 22.74 2.65 -13.78
N GLU A 130 23.36 3.32 -14.76
CA GLU A 130 22.64 4.23 -15.66
C GLU A 130 21.58 3.50 -16.51
N ASP A 131 21.69 2.17 -16.57
CA ASP A 131 20.74 1.29 -17.25
C ASP A 131 19.70 0.68 -16.27
N SER A 132 19.62 1.15 -15.02
CA SER A 132 18.56 0.81 -14.05
C SER A 132 17.25 1.54 -14.39
N CYS A 133 16.81 1.43 -15.64
CA CYS A 133 15.54 1.94 -16.14
C CYS A 133 15.09 1.18 -17.39
N ILE A 134 13.85 1.43 -17.82
CA ILE A 134 13.28 0.83 -19.04
C ILE A 134 12.74 1.96 -19.91
N SER A 135 13.16 2.06 -21.17
CA SER A 135 12.64 3.07 -22.11
C SER A 135 11.15 2.87 -22.37
N ILE A 136 10.44 3.97 -22.67
CA ILE A 136 9.01 3.95 -23.01
C ILE A 136 8.81 4.63 -24.36
N LEU A 137 8.05 4.01 -25.26
CA LEU A 137 7.76 4.60 -26.56
C LEU A 137 7.12 6.01 -26.40
N PRO A 138 7.54 7.00 -27.20
CA PRO A 138 8.27 6.87 -28.47
C PRO A 138 9.79 6.74 -28.35
N ASN A 139 10.37 6.71 -27.14
CA ASN A 139 11.79 6.47 -26.96
C ASN A 139 12.13 5.00 -27.23
N ASP A 140 12.88 4.74 -28.29
CA ASP A 140 13.34 3.41 -28.70
C ASP A 140 14.81 3.14 -28.34
N THR A 141 15.43 4.06 -27.58
CA THR A 141 16.80 3.88 -27.09
C THR A 141 16.88 2.57 -26.31
N ALA A 142 17.75 1.67 -26.77
CA ALA A 142 18.04 0.45 -26.06
C ALA A 142 18.72 0.78 -24.73
N VAL A 143 18.06 0.41 -23.63
CA VAL A 143 18.62 0.45 -22.28
C VAL A 143 18.65 -0.97 -21.77
N SER A 144 19.83 -1.44 -21.37
CA SER A 144 20.01 -2.82 -20.96
C SER A 144 19.54 -3.82 -22.05
N SER A 145 19.19 -5.03 -21.63
CA SER A 145 18.57 -6.07 -22.47
C SER A 145 17.04 -5.97 -22.55
N CYS A 146 16.43 -4.94 -21.94
CA CYS A 146 14.98 -4.81 -21.90
C CYS A 146 14.46 -4.01 -23.11
N PRO A 147 13.53 -4.55 -23.92
CA PRO A 147 12.91 -3.78 -24.98
C PRO A 147 12.04 -2.64 -24.39
N PRO A 148 11.89 -1.52 -25.13
CA PRO A 148 11.04 -0.41 -24.68
C PRO A 148 9.61 -0.85 -24.37
N VAL A 149 9.03 -0.27 -23.33
CA VAL A 149 7.61 -0.45 -22.95
C VAL A 149 6.73 0.11 -24.05
N ARG A 150 5.67 -0.65 -24.38
CA ARG A 150 4.72 -0.32 -25.44
C ARG A 150 3.32 -0.05 -24.88
N PRO A 151 2.98 1.20 -24.53
CA PRO A 151 1.60 1.57 -24.25
C PRO A 151 0.74 1.49 -25.51
N ALA A 152 -0.59 1.47 -25.33
CA ALA A 152 -1.57 1.44 -26.42
C ALA A 152 -1.32 2.54 -27.46
N HIS A 153 -0.89 3.71 -26.98
CA HIS A 153 -0.34 4.80 -27.78
C HIS A 153 1.00 5.26 -27.19
N PRO A 154 1.94 5.77 -28.02
CA PRO A 154 3.17 6.38 -27.49
C PRO A 154 2.86 7.49 -26.48
N LEU A 155 3.72 7.64 -25.47
CA LEU A 155 3.61 8.75 -24.53
C LEU A 155 3.68 10.10 -25.27
N PRO A 156 2.97 11.14 -24.79
CA PRO A 156 3.01 12.47 -25.40
C PRO A 156 4.37 13.17 -25.22
N TRP A 157 5.23 12.65 -24.34
CA TRP A 157 6.59 13.15 -24.09
C TRP A 157 7.63 12.23 -24.71
N GLY A 158 8.66 12.81 -25.32
CA GLY A 158 9.85 12.09 -25.77
C GLY A 158 10.84 11.83 -24.64
N ASP A 159 11.76 10.89 -24.87
CA ASP A 159 12.86 10.56 -23.95
C ASP A 159 12.40 10.14 -22.54
N CYS A 160 11.34 9.33 -22.47
CA CYS A 160 10.78 8.83 -21.22
C CYS A 160 11.31 7.44 -20.84
N TYR A 161 11.45 7.23 -19.53
CA TYR A 161 11.89 5.97 -18.94
C TYR A 161 11.07 5.65 -17.68
N LEU A 162 10.85 4.37 -17.40
CA LEU A 162 10.45 3.89 -16.08
C LEU A 162 11.68 3.81 -15.19
N ASP A 163 11.68 4.54 -14.07
CA ASP A 163 12.78 4.55 -13.10
C ASP A 163 12.77 3.25 -12.27
N ALA A 164 13.88 2.52 -12.31
CA ALA A 164 14.11 1.30 -11.53
C ALA A 164 15.32 1.42 -10.60
N THR A 165 15.78 2.63 -10.31
CA THR A 165 16.83 2.88 -9.30
C THR A 165 16.33 2.62 -7.87
N TYR A 166 17.27 2.54 -6.92
CA TYR A 166 17.00 2.13 -5.55
C TYR A 166 15.99 3.01 -4.83
N GLY A 167 14.78 2.50 -4.58
CA GLY A 167 13.63 3.25 -4.07
C GLY A 167 12.44 3.29 -5.02
N PHE A 168 12.57 2.67 -6.21
CA PHE A 168 11.44 2.34 -7.06
C PHE A 168 11.37 0.81 -7.31
N PRO A 169 10.16 0.24 -7.42
CA PRO A 169 8.85 0.89 -7.33
C PRO A 169 8.56 1.37 -5.91
N GLN A 170 7.64 2.32 -5.78
CA GLN A 170 7.29 2.91 -4.49
C GLN A 170 5.83 2.57 -4.15
N SER A 171 5.64 2.00 -2.96
CA SER A 171 4.32 1.66 -2.42
C SER A 171 3.55 2.92 -2.01
N CYS A 172 2.27 2.96 -2.36
CA CYS A 172 1.36 4.06 -2.11
C CYS A 172 -0.04 3.54 -1.77
N ARG A 173 -0.78 4.30 -0.96
CA ARG A 173 -2.20 4.04 -0.67
C ARG A 173 -3.09 4.87 -1.58
N VAL A 174 -3.71 4.24 -2.56
CA VAL A 174 -4.62 4.90 -3.52
C VAL A 174 -6.01 5.05 -2.91
N THR A 175 -6.58 6.24 -2.94
CA THR A 175 -7.95 6.49 -2.44
C THR A 175 -9.01 5.79 -3.29
N SER A 176 -10.05 5.26 -2.66
CA SER A 176 -11.17 4.58 -3.34
C SER A 176 -12.25 5.58 -3.79
N THR A 177 -11.94 6.36 -4.81
CA THR A 177 -12.86 7.37 -5.36
C THR A 177 -13.19 7.05 -6.81
N ARG A 178 -14.43 7.32 -7.23
CA ARG A 178 -14.84 7.21 -8.64
C ARG A 178 -14.03 8.18 -9.49
N ARG A 179 -13.47 7.69 -10.59
CA ARG A 179 -12.63 8.45 -11.52
C ARG A 179 -13.05 8.18 -12.95
N ASP A 180 -12.96 9.22 -13.77
CA ASP A 180 -13.15 9.10 -15.22
C ASP A 180 -12.02 8.29 -15.85
N TYR A 181 -12.35 7.09 -16.33
CA TYR A 181 -11.41 6.12 -16.89
C TYR A 181 -11.27 6.23 -18.41
N VAL A 182 -12.15 7.00 -19.08
CA VAL A 182 -12.14 7.20 -20.54
C VAL A 182 -10.78 7.68 -21.12
N PRO A 183 -9.98 8.52 -20.44
CA PRO A 183 -8.69 8.95 -20.96
C PRO A 183 -7.52 8.04 -20.55
N VAL A 184 -7.75 6.80 -20.09
CA VAL A 184 -6.68 5.89 -19.64
C VAL A 184 -5.73 5.50 -20.78
N LEU A 185 -4.43 5.53 -20.50
CA LEU A 185 -3.40 4.97 -21.38
C LEU A 185 -2.84 3.67 -20.76
N PRO A 186 -3.28 2.49 -21.22
CA PRO A 186 -2.81 1.22 -20.68
C PRO A 186 -1.61 0.64 -21.43
N ILE A 187 -0.94 -0.34 -20.80
CA ILE A 187 -0.11 -1.37 -21.44
C ILE A 187 -0.82 -2.74 -21.34
N LEU A 188 -0.39 -3.69 -22.17
CA LEU A 188 -0.87 -5.07 -22.12
C LEU A 188 -0.39 -5.78 -20.84
N ASP A 189 -1.17 -6.74 -20.35
CA ASP A 189 -0.79 -7.55 -19.19
C ASP A 189 0.52 -8.32 -19.41
N SER A 190 0.81 -8.72 -20.66
CA SER A 190 2.09 -9.33 -21.04
C SER A 190 3.28 -8.38 -20.86
N GLU A 191 3.09 -7.08 -21.08
CA GLU A 191 4.12 -6.05 -20.83
C GLU A 191 4.34 -5.89 -19.32
N VAL A 192 3.28 -5.88 -18.50
CA VAL A 192 3.38 -5.86 -17.02
C VAL A 192 4.18 -7.06 -16.52
N ILE A 193 3.83 -8.27 -16.97
CA ILE A 193 4.54 -9.50 -16.60
C ILE A 193 6.01 -9.44 -17.02
N ARG A 194 6.31 -8.92 -18.22
CA ARG A 194 7.68 -8.77 -18.71
C ARG A 194 8.49 -7.82 -17.83
N ILE A 195 7.95 -6.63 -17.54
CA ILE A 195 8.60 -5.62 -16.69
C ILE A 195 8.89 -6.21 -15.30
N THR A 196 7.88 -6.79 -14.65
CA THR A 196 8.02 -7.40 -13.33
C THR A 196 9.03 -8.54 -13.33
N SER A 197 9.04 -9.38 -14.37
CA SER A 197 10.01 -10.48 -14.49
C SER A 197 11.44 -9.98 -14.70
N HIS A 198 11.62 -8.89 -15.44
CA HIS A 198 12.91 -8.26 -15.66
C HIS A 198 13.48 -7.64 -14.37
N LEU A 199 12.63 -6.99 -13.56
CA LEU A 199 13.06 -6.31 -12.34
C LEU A 199 13.16 -7.24 -11.10
N ARG A 200 12.54 -8.41 -11.14
CA ARG A 200 12.54 -9.37 -10.04
C ARG A 200 13.93 -9.70 -9.49
N PRO A 201 14.97 -10.01 -10.30
CA PRO A 201 16.31 -10.32 -9.75
C PRO A 201 16.91 -9.16 -8.97
N TYR A 202 16.70 -7.92 -9.44
CA TYR A 202 17.17 -6.71 -8.76
C TYR A 202 16.47 -6.52 -7.42
N TRP A 203 15.14 -6.65 -7.37
CA TRP A 203 14.40 -6.53 -6.10
C TRP A 203 14.68 -7.65 -5.12
N SER A 204 14.88 -8.89 -5.60
CA SER A 204 15.32 -9.99 -4.74
C SER A 204 16.66 -9.67 -4.08
N LYS A 205 17.63 -9.13 -4.83
CA LYS A 205 18.92 -8.70 -4.28
C LYS A 205 18.77 -7.62 -3.21
N ILE A 206 17.92 -6.61 -3.44
CA ILE A 206 17.63 -5.57 -2.44
C ILE A 206 16.99 -6.17 -1.19
N HIS A 207 16.01 -7.04 -1.37
CA HIS A 207 15.33 -7.69 -0.27
C HIS A 207 16.29 -8.52 0.59
N ASP A 208 17.21 -9.26 -0.06
CA ASP A 208 18.22 -10.07 0.63
C ASP A 208 19.20 -9.18 1.41
N LEU A 209 19.61 -8.03 0.85
CA LEU A 209 20.45 -7.04 1.54
C LEU A 209 19.73 -6.43 2.75
N ASN A 210 18.47 -6.04 2.61
CA ASN A 210 17.65 -5.54 3.71
C ASN A 210 17.53 -6.59 4.83
N THR A 211 17.34 -7.85 4.46
CA THR A 211 17.21 -8.95 5.43
C THR A 211 18.53 -9.25 6.13
N GLY A 212 19.66 -9.21 5.42
CA GLY A 212 20.97 -9.50 5.97
C GLY A 212 21.52 -8.40 6.88
N ASN A 213 21.28 -7.13 6.55
CA ASN A 213 21.83 -5.98 7.29
C ASN A 213 20.89 -5.48 8.39
N GLY A 214 19.64 -5.94 8.41
CA GLY A 214 18.65 -5.59 9.42
C GLY A 214 18.35 -4.08 9.46
N ALA A 215 18.16 -3.54 10.66
CA ALA A 215 17.82 -2.13 10.89
C ALA A 215 18.94 -1.14 10.49
N ASN A 216 20.16 -1.62 10.25
CA ASN A 216 21.31 -0.77 9.89
C ASN A 216 21.37 -0.46 8.38
N TRP A 217 20.48 -1.04 7.57
CA TRP A 217 20.47 -0.77 6.14
C TRP A 217 19.85 0.60 5.84
N SER A 218 20.56 1.42 5.06
CA SER A 218 20.08 2.72 4.61
C SER A 218 18.81 2.57 3.79
N GLN A 219 17.76 3.25 4.23
CA GLN A 219 16.47 3.25 3.54
C GLN A 219 16.56 4.09 2.26
N PRO A 220 15.70 3.84 1.25
CA PRO A 220 15.68 4.63 0.03
C PRO A 220 15.56 6.14 0.26
N LEU A 221 14.84 6.54 1.32
CA LEU A 221 14.67 7.94 1.71
C LEU A 221 15.94 8.57 2.27
N ASP A 222 16.93 7.79 2.73
CA ASP A 222 18.19 8.33 3.27
C ASP A 222 19.03 8.98 2.17
N PHE A 223 18.87 8.53 0.91
CA PHE A 223 19.59 9.01 -0.26
C PHE A 223 19.00 10.28 -0.89
N VAL A 224 17.88 10.80 -0.36
CA VAL A 224 17.28 12.06 -0.83
C VAL A 224 17.38 13.14 0.24
N SER A 225 17.81 14.33 -0.16
CA SER A 225 17.86 15.49 0.72
C SER A 225 16.68 16.39 0.40
N PRO A 226 15.68 16.52 1.30
CA PRO A 226 14.54 17.37 1.03
C PRO A 226 15.04 18.81 0.98
N ALA A 227 14.81 19.50 -0.15
CA ALA A 227 15.00 20.94 -0.21
C ALA A 227 14.27 21.62 0.96
N PRO A 228 14.89 22.62 1.62
CA PRO A 228 14.23 23.37 2.69
C PRO A 228 12.94 23.95 2.15
N LEU A 229 11.84 23.74 2.88
CA LEU A 229 10.58 24.39 2.56
C LEU A 229 10.86 25.89 2.60
N SER A 230 10.63 26.58 1.48
CA SER A 230 10.71 28.03 1.44
C SER A 230 9.80 28.53 2.55
N SER A 231 10.39 29.02 3.64
CA SER A 231 9.69 29.71 4.70
C SER A 231 9.19 31.00 4.08
N LYS A 232 8.08 30.89 3.34
CA LYS A 232 7.24 32.02 3.01
C LYS A 232 6.62 32.40 4.35
N GLU A 233 7.44 33.05 5.16
CA GLU A 233 7.04 33.66 6.41
C GLU A 233 5.85 34.52 6.03
N CYS A 234 4.69 34.10 6.51
CA CYS A 234 3.51 34.90 6.55
C CYS A 234 3.84 36.05 7.51
N SER A 235 4.64 37.01 7.03
CA SER A 235 4.88 38.27 7.70
C SER A 235 3.55 39.00 7.71
N ALA A 236 2.74 38.65 8.69
CA ALA A 236 1.49 39.31 9.05
C ALA A 236 1.76 40.64 9.76
N ASP A 237 2.87 41.31 9.44
CA ASP A 237 3.36 42.52 10.12
C ASP A 237 2.97 43.80 9.34
N GLY A 238 1.77 43.77 8.74
CA GLY A 238 1.26 44.85 7.90
C GLY A 238 -0.26 44.92 7.87
N VAL A 239 -0.94 44.72 9.00
CA VAL A 239 -2.34 45.13 9.14
C VAL A 239 -2.37 46.52 9.79
N PRO A 240 -2.74 47.59 9.05
CA PRO A 240 -3.05 48.87 9.67
C PRO A 240 -4.29 48.72 10.56
N ALA A 241 -4.20 49.27 11.76
CA ALA A 241 -5.24 49.26 12.79
C ALA A 241 -6.63 49.62 12.23
N PRO A 242 -7.66 48.78 12.44
CA PRO A 242 -9.03 49.18 12.18
C PRO A 242 -9.56 50.02 13.36
N SER A 243 -10.02 51.20 13.02
CA SER A 243 -10.75 52.13 13.88
C SER A 243 -12.00 51.50 14.49
N GLU A 244 -12.19 51.74 15.80
CA GLU A 244 -13.35 51.40 16.62
C GLU A 244 -14.69 51.76 15.97
N GLY A 245 -15.66 50.85 16.05
CA GLY A 245 -17.03 51.12 15.63
C GLY A 245 -18.01 49.96 15.81
N ALA A 246 -18.63 49.91 17.00
CA ALA A 246 -19.97 49.40 17.31
C ALA A 246 -20.28 47.88 17.26
N HIS A 247 -20.68 47.37 18.43
CA HIS A 247 -21.40 46.12 18.71
C HIS A 247 -22.71 45.96 17.89
N PRO A 248 -23.24 44.73 17.69
CA PRO A 248 -24.21 44.21 18.66
C PRO A 248 -24.23 42.67 18.89
N SER A 249 -24.70 42.35 20.11
CA SER A 249 -25.52 41.21 20.56
C SER A 249 -25.10 39.76 20.28
N VAL A 250 -24.68 39.15 21.40
CA VAL A 250 -24.80 37.75 21.81
C VAL A 250 -26.13 37.10 21.42
N ILE A 251 -26.07 35.93 20.78
CA ILE A 251 -27.13 34.92 20.81
C ILE A 251 -26.47 33.58 21.12
N ASP A 252 -26.69 33.11 22.34
CA ASP A 252 -26.41 31.73 22.76
C ASP A 252 -27.25 30.75 21.93
N SER A 253 -26.60 29.73 21.37
CA SER A 253 -27.28 28.57 20.79
C SER A 253 -26.65 27.30 21.32
N THR A 254 -27.10 26.94 22.52
CA THR A 254 -26.86 25.67 23.20
C THR A 254 -27.70 24.59 22.51
N GLY A 255 -27.17 23.99 21.45
CA GLY A 255 -27.78 22.85 20.76
C GLY A 255 -27.42 21.53 21.45
N ASN A 256 -28.30 21.07 22.34
CA ASN A 256 -28.22 19.75 22.98
C ASN A 256 -28.33 18.63 21.92
N LEU A 257 -27.26 17.85 21.76
CA LEU A 257 -27.27 16.58 21.03
C LEU A 257 -28.03 15.53 21.85
N ARG A 258 -29.27 15.26 21.44
CA ARG A 258 -30.12 14.20 21.98
C ARG A 258 -29.69 12.87 21.36
N VAL A 259 -28.95 12.07 22.14
CA VAL A 259 -28.65 10.67 21.83
C VAL A 259 -29.96 9.88 21.84
N VAL A 260 -30.37 9.38 20.67
CA VAL A 260 -31.47 8.43 20.54
C VAL A 260 -30.89 7.04 20.79
N SER A 261 -31.13 6.52 21.99
CA SER A 261 -30.89 5.12 22.33
C SER A 261 -31.80 4.24 21.48
N VAL A 262 -31.22 3.34 20.70
CA VAL A 262 -31.95 2.31 19.97
C VAL A 262 -32.40 1.24 20.96
N ASP A 263 -33.71 1.08 21.06
CA ASP A 263 -34.36 0.11 21.94
C ASP A 263 -33.98 -1.33 21.59
N LYS A 264 -33.72 -2.05 22.68
CA LYS A 264 -33.37 -3.45 22.80
C LYS A 264 -34.61 -4.29 22.46
N ALA A 265 -34.59 -4.96 21.30
CA ALA A 265 -35.61 -5.92 20.93
C ALA A 265 -35.49 -7.18 21.81
N GLU A 266 -36.58 -7.52 22.50
CA GLU A 266 -36.72 -8.73 23.30
C GLU A 266 -36.80 -10.00 22.43
N PRO A 267 -36.30 -11.14 22.94
CA PRO A 267 -36.39 -12.43 22.26
C PRO A 267 -37.76 -13.08 22.49
N ASN A 268 -38.41 -13.43 21.39
CA ASN A 268 -39.69 -14.14 21.34
C ASN A 268 -39.51 -15.63 21.71
N PRO A 269 -40.20 -16.16 22.75
CA PRO A 269 -40.13 -17.58 23.10
C PRO A 269 -41.39 -18.29 22.58
N ASN A 270 -41.30 -18.93 21.43
CA ASN A 270 -42.28 -19.92 20.96
C ASN A 270 -41.55 -20.91 20.02
N SER A 271 -41.21 -22.10 20.50
CA SER A 271 -42.05 -23.31 20.35
C SER A 271 -41.87 -23.98 18.99
N ALA A 272 -40.93 -24.91 18.92
CA ALA A 272 -41.13 -26.20 18.26
C ALA A 272 -40.11 -27.20 18.82
N GLN A 273 -40.65 -28.27 19.43
CA GLN A 273 -39.91 -29.44 19.84
C GLN A 273 -39.29 -30.08 18.60
N ASP A 274 -37.97 -30.25 18.58
CA ASP A 274 -37.30 -31.06 17.59
C ASP A 274 -36.89 -32.39 18.23
N ASP A 275 -37.29 -33.47 17.57
CA ASP A 275 -37.22 -34.85 18.01
C ASP A 275 -35.76 -35.30 18.11
N VAL A 276 -35.30 -35.56 19.35
CA VAL A 276 -33.98 -36.12 19.60
C VAL A 276 -34.04 -37.62 19.27
N SER A 277 -33.72 -37.96 18.01
CA SER A 277 -33.44 -39.35 17.64
C SER A 277 -32.15 -39.81 18.32
N VAL A 278 -32.33 -40.64 19.35
CA VAL A 278 -31.26 -41.37 20.04
C VAL A 278 -30.75 -42.46 19.09
N ILE A 279 -29.66 -42.17 18.39
CA ILE A 279 -28.93 -43.18 17.63
C ILE A 279 -27.96 -43.84 18.60
N ALA A 280 -28.17 -45.14 18.85
CA ALA A 280 -27.30 -45.97 19.66
C ALA A 280 -25.91 -46.04 19.00
N SER A 281 -24.88 -45.62 19.73
CA SER A 281 -23.48 -45.79 19.34
C SER A 281 -23.16 -47.28 19.22
N ASP A 282 -22.77 -47.69 18.03
CA ASP A 282 -22.15 -48.97 17.72
C ASP A 282 -20.66 -48.87 18.08
N ASP A 283 -20.19 -49.69 19.03
CA ASP A 283 -18.81 -49.76 19.52
C ASP A 283 -17.89 -50.49 18.51
N GLY A 284 -17.86 -49.97 17.28
CA GLY A 284 -16.99 -50.41 16.21
C GLY A 284 -15.57 -49.87 16.38
N ALA A 285 -14.64 -50.79 16.67
CA ALA A 285 -13.18 -50.67 16.62
C ALA A 285 -12.60 -49.29 16.25
N ARG A 286 -11.96 -48.66 17.24
CA ARG A 286 -11.14 -47.44 17.10
C ARG A 286 -10.04 -47.65 16.05
N ASN A 287 -10.29 -47.21 14.83
CA ASN A 287 -9.22 -46.73 13.98
C ASN A 287 -8.91 -45.33 14.50
N GLU A 288 -7.72 -45.16 15.09
CA GLU A 288 -7.19 -43.85 15.45
C GLU A 288 -7.28 -42.96 14.19
N PRO A 289 -8.07 -41.87 14.21
CA PRO A 289 -8.14 -40.97 13.08
C PRO A 289 -6.75 -40.36 12.89
N GLU A 290 -6.14 -40.64 11.74
CA GLU A 290 -4.98 -39.90 11.26
C GLU A 290 -5.33 -38.40 11.35
N PRO A 291 -4.47 -37.56 11.94
CA PRO A 291 -4.76 -36.14 12.06
C PRO A 291 -4.94 -35.54 10.65
N ASP A 292 -6.16 -35.10 10.36
CA ASP A 292 -6.54 -34.45 9.11
C ASP A 292 -5.65 -33.21 8.90
N THR A 293 -4.58 -33.39 8.12
CA THR A 293 -3.60 -32.34 7.79
C THR A 293 -4.21 -31.25 6.92
N ASP A 294 -5.36 -31.53 6.31
CA ASP A 294 -6.12 -30.62 5.46
C ASP A 294 -6.74 -29.44 6.25
N ALA A 295 -7.02 -29.61 7.55
CA ALA A 295 -7.68 -28.57 8.35
C ALA A 295 -6.78 -27.34 8.64
N GLU A 296 -5.47 -27.52 8.72
CA GLU A 296 -4.52 -26.42 8.95
C GLU A 296 -4.34 -25.56 7.68
N GLU A 297 -4.29 -26.18 6.49
CA GLU A 297 -4.16 -25.48 5.22
C GLU A 297 -5.39 -24.60 4.92
N ASP A 298 -6.60 -25.10 5.23
CA ASP A 298 -7.85 -24.35 5.08
C ASP A 298 -7.90 -23.12 6.00
N LEU A 299 -7.43 -23.24 7.24
CA LEU A 299 -7.37 -22.13 8.18
C LEU A 299 -6.34 -21.07 7.74
N ASP A 300 -5.17 -21.50 7.28
CA ASP A 300 -4.15 -20.61 6.73
C ASP A 300 -4.66 -19.88 5.48
N MET A 301 -5.40 -20.57 4.61
CA MET A 301 -6.04 -19.95 3.44
C MET A 301 -7.07 -18.89 3.86
N LEU A 302 -7.91 -19.19 4.86
CA LEU A 302 -8.91 -18.26 5.37
C LEU A 302 -8.26 -17.03 6.03
N LEU A 303 -7.23 -17.21 6.84
CA LEU A 303 -6.47 -16.12 7.48
C LEU A 303 -5.74 -15.27 6.43
N ASN A 304 -5.18 -15.89 5.39
CA ASN A 304 -4.60 -15.16 4.27
C ASN A 304 -5.65 -14.35 3.50
N PHE A 305 -6.83 -14.91 3.27
CA PHE A 305 -7.92 -14.21 2.62
C PHE A 305 -8.43 -13.03 3.47
N GLU A 306 -8.59 -13.21 4.79
CA GLU A 306 -8.94 -12.13 5.72
C GLU A 306 -7.88 -11.02 5.69
N SER A 307 -6.60 -11.39 5.76
CA SER A 307 -5.48 -10.45 5.64
C SER A 307 -5.56 -9.65 4.33
N MET A 308 -5.82 -10.31 3.19
CA MET A 308 -6.01 -9.63 1.91
C MET A 308 -7.25 -8.72 1.88
N MET A 309 -8.34 -9.12 2.54
CA MET A 309 -9.56 -8.31 2.66
C MET A 309 -9.39 -7.10 3.58
N MET A 310 -8.46 -7.14 4.53
CA MET A 310 -8.23 -6.06 5.49
C MET A 310 -6.99 -5.22 5.18
N ASP A 311 -6.16 -5.66 4.23
CA ASP A 311 -4.98 -4.92 3.80
C ASP A 311 -5.36 -3.56 3.21
N ALA A 312 -4.97 -2.50 3.91
CA ALA A 312 -5.13 -1.11 3.51
C ALA A 312 -3.78 -0.46 3.11
N GLY A 313 -2.70 -1.25 3.06
CA GLY A 313 -1.31 -0.80 2.91
C GLY A 313 -0.65 -0.40 4.23
N GLU A 314 0.63 -0.03 4.17
CA GLU A 314 1.35 0.45 5.35
C GLU A 314 0.86 1.85 5.72
N VAL A 315 0.66 2.11 7.01
CA VAL A 315 0.16 3.42 7.49
C VAL A 315 1.13 4.56 7.11
N ARG A 316 2.42 4.25 6.98
CA ARG A 316 3.47 5.18 6.57
C ARG A 316 3.59 5.36 5.06
N ASP A 317 2.91 4.55 4.26
CA ASP A 317 2.83 4.78 2.81
C ASP A 317 2.01 6.04 2.54
N PRO A 318 2.46 6.88 1.59
CA PRO A 318 1.74 8.10 1.21
C PRO A 318 0.37 7.75 0.64
N VAL A 319 -0.66 8.50 1.05
CA VAL A 319 -1.96 8.45 0.39
C VAL A 319 -1.87 9.27 -0.89
N VAL A 320 -2.28 8.69 -2.01
CA VAL A 320 -2.21 9.33 -3.33
C VAL A 320 -3.57 9.39 -4.00
N ASN A 321 -3.81 10.50 -4.68
CA ASN A 321 -4.91 10.68 -5.62
C ASN A 321 -4.44 10.38 -7.04
N VAL A 322 -5.22 9.56 -7.74
CA VAL A 322 -4.98 9.14 -9.12
C VAL A 322 -5.86 9.92 -10.09
N CYS A 323 -5.29 10.33 -11.23
CA CYS A 323 -5.99 10.82 -12.40
C CYS A 323 -5.49 10.11 -13.68
N TYR A 324 -6.39 9.72 -14.59
CA TYR A 324 -6.02 9.05 -15.85
C TYR A 324 -5.71 10.02 -16.99
N ASN A 325 -6.15 11.27 -16.88
CA ASN A 325 -5.89 12.26 -17.92
C ASN A 325 -4.44 12.75 -17.86
N LEU A 326 -3.59 12.24 -18.74
CA LEU A 326 -2.18 12.64 -18.84
C LEU A 326 -1.98 14.10 -19.26
N ASP A 327 -2.98 14.76 -19.86
CA ASP A 327 -2.88 16.17 -20.31
C ASP A 327 -2.80 17.16 -19.15
N VAL A 328 -3.12 16.72 -17.92
CA VAL A 328 -3.02 17.57 -16.72
C VAL A 328 -1.57 17.82 -16.29
N VAL A 329 -0.62 17.15 -16.95
CA VAL A 329 0.83 17.29 -16.79
C VAL A 329 1.38 17.90 -18.08
N THR A 330 2.08 19.02 -17.97
CA THR A 330 2.74 19.65 -19.13
C THR A 330 4.17 19.13 -19.31
N GLU A 331 4.85 18.84 -18.20
CA GLU A 331 6.23 18.37 -18.15
C GLU A 331 6.36 17.24 -17.11
N ILE A 332 7.17 16.24 -17.43
CA ILE A 332 7.49 15.15 -16.52
C ILE A 332 8.38 15.67 -15.39
N VAL A 333 7.84 15.69 -14.18
CA VAL A 333 8.58 16.00 -12.95
C VAL A 333 9.52 14.85 -12.60
N ASP A 334 10.75 15.16 -12.18
CA ASP A 334 11.69 14.12 -11.73
C ASP A 334 11.11 13.38 -10.50
N PRO A 335 11.02 12.04 -10.53
CA PRO A 335 10.44 11.27 -9.44
C PRO A 335 11.26 11.29 -8.14
N VAL A 336 12.51 11.77 -8.15
CA VAL A 336 13.26 12.01 -6.90
C VAL A 336 12.51 12.99 -5.98
N HIS A 337 11.80 13.97 -6.54
CA HIS A 337 10.99 14.89 -5.74
C HIS A 337 9.82 14.19 -5.04
N PHE A 338 9.30 13.09 -5.58
CA PHE A 338 8.29 12.28 -4.91
C PHE A 338 8.86 11.71 -3.61
N LEU A 339 10.07 11.15 -3.67
CA LEU A 339 10.74 10.58 -2.51
C LEU A 339 11.12 11.64 -1.48
N GLU A 340 11.50 12.84 -1.91
CA GLU A 340 11.68 13.96 -0.98
C GLU A 340 10.37 14.30 -0.25
N ASP A 341 9.23 14.32 -0.95
CA ASP A 341 7.94 14.61 -0.35
C ASP A 341 7.51 13.52 0.63
N VAL A 342 7.73 12.24 0.28
CA VAL A 342 7.52 11.11 1.19
C VAL A 342 8.42 11.21 2.42
N LYS A 343 9.69 11.59 2.25
CA LYS A 343 10.61 11.82 3.37
C LYS A 343 10.12 12.93 4.30
N ARG A 344 9.65 14.06 3.75
CA ARG A 344 9.06 15.14 4.55
C ARG A 344 7.84 14.66 5.34
N LEU A 345 6.98 13.84 4.72
CA LEU A 345 5.84 13.24 5.42
C LEU A 345 6.29 12.31 6.54
N HIS A 346 7.29 11.46 6.31
CA HIS A 346 7.84 10.59 7.35
C HIS A 346 8.40 11.37 8.53
N MET A 347 9.11 12.47 8.27
CA MET A 347 9.60 13.37 9.33
C MET A 347 8.44 13.96 10.16
N ILE A 348 7.36 14.39 9.51
CA ILE A 348 6.16 14.91 10.18
C ILE A 348 5.49 13.82 11.03
N MET A 349 5.39 12.60 10.49
CA MET A 349 4.83 11.46 11.19
C MET A 349 5.67 11.08 12.42
N ASP A 350 7.00 11.03 12.27
CA ASP A 350 7.92 10.72 13.37
C ASP A 350 7.81 11.74 14.50
N GLU A 351 7.82 13.04 14.17
CA GLU A 351 7.65 14.10 15.16
C GLU A 351 6.31 13.97 15.90
N ALA A 352 5.22 13.69 15.17
CA ALA A 352 3.90 13.51 15.75
C ALA A 352 3.81 12.26 16.63
N GLU A 353 4.38 11.13 16.20
CA GLU A 353 4.44 9.89 16.97
C GLU A 353 5.23 10.08 18.27
N ILE A 354 6.32 10.85 18.24
CA ILE A 354 7.08 11.22 19.46
C ILE A 354 6.22 12.08 20.39
N ARG A 355 5.57 13.15 19.88
CA ARG A 355 4.69 14.02 20.68
C ARG A 355 3.52 13.26 21.31
N LEU A 356 2.98 12.27 20.62
CA LEU A 356 1.88 11.43 21.08
C LEU A 356 2.33 10.27 21.99
N GLY A 357 3.64 10.10 22.21
CA GLY A 357 4.19 9.01 23.01
C GLY A 357 4.06 7.63 22.36
N LEU A 358 3.84 7.57 21.04
CA LEU A 358 3.78 6.33 20.25
C LEU A 358 5.18 5.82 19.90
N ARG A 359 6.17 6.72 19.84
CA ARG A 359 7.58 6.41 19.58
C ARG A 359 8.46 7.07 20.65
N PRO A 360 9.49 6.38 21.18
CA PRO A 360 10.42 7.00 22.12
C PRO A 360 11.18 8.14 21.45
N ASP A 361 11.37 9.24 22.19
CA ASP A 361 12.21 10.34 21.74
C ASP A 361 13.68 9.86 21.68
N PRO A 362 14.32 9.88 20.49
CA PRO A 362 15.72 9.50 20.38
C PRO A 362 16.62 10.38 21.26
N ALA A 363 16.32 11.67 21.41
CA ALA A 363 17.12 12.58 22.23
C ALA A 363 17.04 12.24 23.72
N ALA A 364 15.88 11.79 24.20
CA ALA A 364 15.72 11.35 25.59
C ALA A 364 16.45 10.03 25.87
N THR A 365 16.59 9.18 24.86
CA THR A 365 17.26 7.87 24.97
C THR A 365 18.77 8.05 25.11
N GLU A 366 19.36 9.01 24.38
CA GLU A 366 20.79 9.33 24.48
C GLU A 366 21.16 9.85 25.88
N ALA A 367 20.34 10.73 26.47
CA ALA A 367 20.58 11.27 27.81
C ALA A 367 20.59 10.19 28.91
N LEU A 368 19.80 9.11 28.78
CA LEU A 368 19.79 8.01 29.74
C LEU A 368 20.99 7.08 29.58
N SER A 369 21.52 6.94 28.37
CA SER A 369 22.70 6.10 28.11
C SER A 369 23.98 6.71 28.70
N GLU A 370 24.13 8.05 28.66
CA GLU A 370 25.31 8.74 29.20
C GLU A 370 25.39 8.66 30.73
N HIS A 371 24.25 8.61 31.43
CA HIS A 371 24.23 8.53 32.88
C HIS A 371 24.44 7.12 33.45
N SER A 372 24.27 6.07 32.63
CA SER A 372 24.42 4.69 33.09
C SER A 372 25.88 4.19 33.08
N SER A 373 26.85 4.94 32.52
CA SER A 373 28.24 4.48 32.40
C SER A 373 29.20 4.99 33.50
N ILE A 374 28.70 5.68 34.54
CA ILE A 374 29.54 6.34 35.55
C ILE A 374 29.64 5.59 36.89
N VAL A 375 28.95 4.46 37.08
CA VAL A 375 28.95 3.72 38.36
C VAL A 375 29.28 2.25 38.14
N ASP A 376 30.56 1.93 37.90
CA ASP A 376 31.15 0.61 38.15
C ASP A 376 32.68 0.69 38.01
N ASP A 377 33.33 1.54 38.83
CA ASP A 377 34.78 1.45 39.05
C ASP A 377 35.12 1.55 40.53
N HIS A 378 34.60 0.62 41.34
CA HIS A 378 35.20 0.31 42.63
C HIS A 378 35.02 -1.16 43.01
N GLY A 379 36.08 -1.94 42.78
CA GLY A 379 36.48 -2.96 43.75
C GLY A 379 36.36 -4.42 43.29
N SER A 380 37.31 -4.88 42.46
CA SER A 380 37.77 -6.27 42.59
C SER A 380 39.23 -6.42 42.13
N GLN A 381 40.13 -5.78 42.88
CA GLN A 381 41.50 -6.25 42.96
C GLN A 381 41.53 -7.45 43.90
N ARG A 382 41.61 -8.67 43.35
CA ARG A 382 42.11 -9.82 44.11
C ARG A 382 43.20 -10.51 43.31
N SER A 383 44.42 -10.08 43.62
CA SER A 383 45.69 -10.76 43.40
C SER A 383 45.64 -12.22 43.87
N VAL A 384 46.02 -13.16 43.00
CA VAL A 384 46.72 -14.39 43.42
C VAL A 384 47.67 -14.81 42.29
N ASP A 385 48.97 -14.65 42.53
CA ASP A 385 50.05 -15.36 41.85
C ASP A 385 49.99 -16.86 42.20
N ARG A 386 50.15 -17.76 41.21
CA ARG A 386 50.96 -18.98 41.40
C ARG A 386 51.27 -19.74 40.11
N ASP A 387 52.49 -20.26 40.12
CA ASP A 387 53.28 -20.88 39.05
C ASP A 387 52.80 -22.24 38.52
N ALA A 388 53.20 -22.46 37.25
CA ALA A 388 53.70 -23.67 36.58
C ALA A 388 53.43 -25.07 37.18
N ALA A 389 52.84 -25.97 36.36
CA ALA A 389 53.52 -27.12 35.74
C ALA A 389 52.52 -28.23 35.29
N THR A 390 52.64 -28.59 34.00
CA THR A 390 52.72 -29.96 33.45
C THR A 390 51.64 -31.02 33.74
N SER A 391 51.26 -31.68 32.63
CA SER A 391 50.72 -33.05 32.44
C SER A 391 49.20 -33.30 32.50
N ALA A 392 48.74 -33.89 31.39
CA ALA A 392 47.46 -34.54 31.12
C ALA A 392 47.35 -35.90 31.84
N PRO A 393 46.41 -36.80 31.43
CA PRO A 393 44.94 -36.70 31.35
C PRO A 393 44.28 -37.76 32.27
N SER A 394 42.99 -37.67 32.56
CA SER A 394 42.11 -38.84 32.74
C SER A 394 40.64 -38.46 32.89
N ASP A 395 39.83 -39.32 32.28
CA ASP A 395 38.40 -39.50 32.44
C ASP A 395 37.95 -39.58 33.91
N VAL A 396 36.66 -39.28 34.12
CA VAL A 396 35.65 -40.10 34.82
C VAL A 396 34.58 -39.19 35.48
N VAL A 397 33.38 -39.26 34.90
CA VAL A 397 32.05 -39.48 35.52
C VAL A 397 31.59 -38.64 36.74
N GLN A 398 30.34 -38.14 36.60
CA GLN A 398 29.21 -38.11 37.55
C GLN A 398 28.66 -36.75 38.03
N GLU A 399 27.33 -36.61 37.82
CA GLU A 399 26.28 -36.09 38.74
C GLU A 399 26.52 -34.79 39.54
N SER A 400 25.54 -33.91 39.81
CA SER A 400 24.14 -33.69 39.43
C SER A 400 23.71 -32.37 40.12
N ALA A 401 22.95 -31.51 39.40
CA ALA A 401 21.99 -30.48 39.87
C ALA A 401 22.42 -29.37 40.88
N PRO A 402 21.59 -28.32 41.11
CA PRO A 402 20.68 -27.59 40.22
C PRO A 402 20.99 -26.06 40.18
N GLU A 403 20.88 -25.44 39.00
CA GLU A 403 20.93 -23.98 38.87
C GLU A 403 19.54 -23.34 39.01
N THR A 404 19.49 -22.28 39.82
CA THR A 404 18.30 -21.47 40.10
C THR A 404 18.30 -20.29 39.13
N LEU A 405 17.55 -20.37 38.04
CA LEU A 405 17.37 -19.28 37.08
C LEU A 405 16.23 -18.36 37.53
N THR A 406 16.58 -17.13 37.89
CA THR A 406 15.65 -16.02 38.04
C THR A 406 15.33 -15.46 36.66
N SER A 407 14.09 -15.67 36.22
CA SER A 407 13.57 -15.15 34.95
C SER A 407 13.26 -13.65 35.07
N ARG A 408 13.82 -12.86 34.15
CA ARG A 408 13.37 -11.51 33.81
C ARG A 408 12.62 -11.57 32.48
N PRO A 409 11.45 -10.92 32.33
CA PRO A 409 10.65 -11.03 31.12
C PRO A 409 11.22 -10.13 30.03
N ALA A 410 11.70 -10.73 28.94
CA ALA A 410 11.96 -10.04 27.69
C ALA A 410 10.63 -9.80 26.97
N ALA A 411 10.23 -8.53 26.84
CA ALA A 411 9.16 -8.13 25.95
C ALA A 411 9.62 -8.33 24.50
N ARG A 412 9.34 -9.51 23.93
CA ARG A 412 9.46 -9.78 22.49
C ARG A 412 8.29 -9.11 21.78
N GLY A 413 8.57 -8.01 21.10
CA GLY A 413 7.67 -7.42 20.11
C GLY A 413 7.49 -8.37 18.93
N LEU A 414 6.27 -8.90 18.80
CA LEU A 414 5.80 -9.63 17.61
C LEU A 414 5.50 -8.62 16.50
N ARG A 415 6.51 -8.23 15.72
CA ARG A 415 6.32 -7.60 14.40
C ARG A 415 7.48 -7.97 13.48
N ALA A 416 7.44 -9.16 12.92
CA ALA A 416 8.14 -9.50 11.68
C ALA A 416 7.65 -10.86 11.18
N GLY A 417 7.02 -10.89 10.00
CA GLY A 417 6.90 -12.12 9.23
C GLY A 417 5.47 -12.55 8.89
N VAL A 418 4.76 -11.81 8.03
CA VAL A 418 3.61 -12.35 7.28
C VAL A 418 3.66 -12.05 5.77
N ASN A 419 4.66 -11.31 5.28
CA ASN A 419 4.71 -10.93 3.85
C ASN A 419 5.30 -12.02 2.91
N ARG A 420 5.64 -13.21 3.43
CA ARG A 420 6.41 -14.24 2.68
C ARG A 420 5.54 -15.14 1.78
N ALA A 421 4.24 -15.27 2.02
CA ALA A 421 3.36 -16.19 1.30
C ALA A 421 2.51 -15.52 0.20
N ALA A 422 2.15 -14.24 0.34
CA ALA A 422 1.24 -13.55 -0.56
C ALA A 422 1.77 -13.45 -2.01
N LEU A 423 3.07 -13.21 -2.20
CA LEU A 423 3.66 -13.00 -3.53
C LEU A 423 3.63 -14.24 -4.45
N LYS A 424 3.55 -15.46 -3.91
CA LYS A 424 3.48 -16.69 -4.72
C LYS A 424 2.07 -17.04 -5.21
N LEU A 425 1.02 -16.61 -4.50
CA LEU A 425 -0.37 -16.92 -4.85
C LEU A 425 -0.93 -16.00 -5.94
N PHE A 426 -0.52 -14.73 -6.02
CA PHE A 426 -1.14 -13.75 -6.92
C PHE A 426 -0.88 -13.98 -8.42
N SER A 427 0.19 -14.68 -8.81
CA SER A 427 0.37 -15.06 -10.22
C SER A 427 -0.50 -16.24 -10.65
N TYR A 428 -0.95 -17.08 -9.72
CA TYR A 428 -1.68 -18.31 -10.04
C TYR A 428 -3.20 -18.11 -10.00
N THR A 429 -3.72 -17.33 -9.04
CA THR A 429 -5.17 -17.16 -8.84
C THR A 429 -5.86 -16.34 -9.94
N ARG A 430 -5.17 -15.40 -10.59
CA ARG A 430 -5.75 -14.65 -11.72
C ARG A 430 -5.95 -15.52 -12.98
N SER A 431 -5.17 -16.59 -13.17
CA SER A 431 -5.37 -17.52 -14.29
C SER A 431 -6.45 -18.58 -14.04
N LEU A 432 -6.78 -18.87 -12.77
CA LEU A 432 -7.77 -19.90 -12.43
C LEU A 432 -9.22 -19.41 -12.53
N VAL A 433 -9.48 -18.11 -12.33
CA VAL A 433 -10.84 -17.55 -12.44
C VAL A 433 -11.34 -17.46 -13.90
N GLN A 434 -10.46 -17.58 -14.90
CA GLN A 434 -10.83 -17.49 -16.33
C GLN A 434 -10.91 -18.84 -17.07
N LYS A 435 -10.71 -19.98 -16.39
CA LYS A 435 -10.86 -21.33 -16.99
C LYS A 435 -12.23 -21.98 -16.74
N LEU A 436 -13.30 -21.18 -16.63
CA LEU A 436 -14.66 -21.71 -16.85
C LEU A 436 -14.95 -21.65 -18.36
N PRO A 437 -15.07 -22.80 -19.06
CA PRO A 437 -15.34 -22.78 -20.48
C PRO A 437 -16.76 -22.25 -20.71
N SER A 438 -16.87 -21.13 -21.40
CA SER A 438 -18.10 -20.66 -22.04
C SER A 438 -18.50 -21.66 -23.13
N SER A 439 -19.05 -22.80 -22.73
CA SER A 439 -19.75 -23.70 -23.66
C SER A 439 -21.09 -23.06 -24.00
N ARG A 440 -21.12 -22.23 -25.03
CA ARG A 440 -22.35 -21.88 -25.75
C ARG A 440 -22.04 -21.47 -27.18
N HIS A 441 -22.65 -22.22 -28.09
CA HIS A 441 -22.91 -21.95 -29.51
C HIS A 441 -21.85 -22.40 -30.52
N ARG A 442 -21.93 -23.69 -30.88
CA ARG A 442 -21.68 -24.13 -32.26
C ARG A 442 -22.76 -25.13 -32.67
N LYS A 443 -23.85 -24.62 -33.25
CA LYS A 443 -24.86 -25.44 -33.93
C LYS A 443 -25.57 -24.62 -35.00
N MET A 444 -24.89 -24.36 -36.11
CA MET A 444 -25.47 -24.25 -37.44
C MET A 444 -24.30 -24.47 -38.42
N ASP A 445 -24.30 -25.64 -39.06
CA ASP A 445 -23.69 -25.89 -40.37
C ASP A 445 -23.98 -27.36 -40.71
N GLU A 446 -25.23 -27.63 -41.05
CA GLU A 446 -25.62 -28.89 -41.69
C GLU A 446 -26.90 -28.64 -42.50
N LEU A 447 -26.77 -27.94 -43.63
CA LEU A 447 -27.76 -27.88 -44.73
C LEU A 447 -27.19 -27.09 -45.91
N GLU A 448 -26.25 -27.69 -46.64
CA GLU A 448 -26.09 -27.45 -48.08
C GLU A 448 -25.09 -28.46 -48.66
N ARG A 449 -25.58 -29.67 -48.91
CA ARG A 449 -24.95 -30.57 -49.88
C ARG A 449 -26.00 -31.57 -50.39
N ASP A 450 -26.90 -31.05 -51.21
CA ASP A 450 -27.68 -31.79 -52.20
C ASP A 450 -28.20 -30.75 -53.20
N ASP A 451 -27.37 -30.41 -54.18
CA ASP A 451 -27.76 -30.18 -55.58
C ASP A 451 -26.54 -29.75 -56.40
N ILE A 452 -26.40 -30.40 -57.57
CA ILE A 452 -25.44 -30.25 -58.69
C ILE A 452 -24.28 -31.25 -58.71
#